data_AF-A0ABD5NKM5-F1
#
_entry.id   AF-A0ABD5NKM5-F1
#
_cell.length_a   1.000
_cell.length_b   1.000
_cell.length_c   1.000
_cell.angle_alpha   90.00
_cell.angle_beta   90.00
_cell.angle_gamma   90.00
#
_symmetry.space_group_name_H-M   'P 1'
#
loop_
_entity.id
_entity.type
_entity.pdbx_description
1 polymer ?
#
loop_
_entity_poly.entity_id
_entity_poly.type
_entity_poly.pdbx_seq_one_letter_code
_entity_poly.pdbx_strand_id
1 'polypeptide(L)'
;MRSRIDQKTLEEQLPAVLHEQFQLDGLPRDHEPSWEYITAHTRYSAEGLNNKSKELYGQTLLEFLREQGFGVRNTGKWPTNDEETIQSLEYYVNSAQDRRGWSEKTIDSVRSVMNKVYEAIREEGLGIELLDLGVYNSEKERVENIQHTITIIEYMDRNLADSTMGNYPFYFEEYYNIVKNRYPINLNPVTEALDEFEWYRSENEPQPVTEAQLKALWNTLNAIRDCPVRDYDLDQWRLWMKVLLVFLIAVGPRSSEVEKLDVRTQLHFGDDPYVQFDERKNLRRNEGPDKVPIMTGARLLELYVDYIESTGGNGKLIPSPQSSSGSRRASTLNNWLEELCKIADIRLDDGSFPTIQNFRQFWKTLYKRALHENRDQIKFVSEEGGTKTPGVDEKNYLDNVENRNHVRELGRQYFGDVLDLDEIPAELRAELDQESQLDGQSKIQDYDTHA
;
A
#
# COMPACT_ATOMS: atom_id res chain seq x y z
N MET A 1 -13.69 36.65 26.20
CA MET A 1 -13.28 37.64 25.18
C MET A 1 -12.88 36.84 23.95
N ARG A 2 -13.78 36.65 22.96
CA ARG A 2 -13.46 35.87 21.75
C ARG A 2 -12.49 36.69 20.91
N SER A 3 -11.24 36.22 20.80
CA SER A 3 -10.20 36.87 19.98
C SER A 3 -10.72 37.00 18.55
N ARG A 4 -10.73 38.22 18.01
CA ARG A 4 -11.18 38.49 16.64
C ARG A 4 -10.10 37.98 15.70
N ILE A 5 -10.41 37.01 14.85
CA ILE A 5 -9.50 36.58 13.78
C ILE A 5 -9.38 37.76 12.81
N ASP A 6 -8.16 38.24 12.59
CA ASP A 6 -7.81 39.35 11.71
C ASP A 6 -6.65 38.98 10.79
N GLN A 7 -6.22 39.92 9.94
CA GLN A 7 -5.15 39.70 8.95
C GLN A 7 -3.87 39.18 9.61
N LYS A 8 -3.45 39.83 10.71
CA LYS A 8 -2.29 39.45 11.51
C LYS A 8 -2.40 38.04 12.10
N THR A 9 -3.60 37.64 12.47
CA THR A 9 -3.86 36.27 12.96
C THR A 9 -3.54 35.24 11.89
N LEU A 10 -3.93 35.48 10.64
CA LEU A 10 -3.72 34.54 9.53
C LEU A 10 -2.28 34.60 8.99
N GLU A 11 -1.71 35.79 8.80
CA GLU A 11 -0.40 35.97 8.17
C GLU A 11 0.79 35.69 9.10
N GLU A 12 0.66 35.96 10.40
CA GLU A 12 1.81 35.89 11.31
C GLU A 12 1.61 34.86 12.42
N GLN A 13 0.47 34.92 13.14
CA GLN A 13 0.29 34.13 14.36
C GLN A 13 0.03 32.66 14.07
N LEU A 14 -0.84 32.36 13.11
CA LEU A 14 -1.20 30.99 12.76
C LEU A 14 0.00 30.20 12.21
N PRO A 15 0.79 30.70 11.24
CA PRO A 15 2.01 30.03 10.78
C PRO A 15 3.03 29.77 11.89
N ALA A 16 3.26 30.75 12.77
CA ALA A 16 4.21 30.61 13.87
C ALA A 16 3.81 29.49 14.85
N VAL A 17 2.53 29.46 15.24
CA VAL A 17 2.00 28.41 16.13
C VAL A 17 2.05 27.04 15.48
N LEU A 18 1.73 26.94 14.18
CA LEU A 18 1.78 25.66 13.47
C LEU A 18 3.22 25.15 13.35
N HIS A 19 4.19 26.00 13.06
CA HIS A 19 5.60 25.57 13.01
C HIS A 19 6.12 25.13 14.38
N GLU A 20 5.78 25.83 15.46
CA GLU A 20 6.14 25.42 16.81
C GLU A 20 5.54 24.05 17.16
N GLN A 21 4.26 23.85 16.86
CA GLN A 21 3.60 22.57 17.12
C GLN A 21 4.15 21.44 16.24
N PHE A 22 4.43 21.69 14.96
CA PHE A 22 5.07 20.70 14.10
C PHE A 22 6.41 20.25 14.65
N GLN A 23 7.21 21.19 15.19
CA GLN A 23 8.48 20.86 15.82
C GLN A 23 8.29 19.97 17.06
N LEU A 24 7.27 20.22 17.88
CA LEU A 24 6.92 19.39 19.04
C LEU A 24 6.44 17.99 18.64
N ASP A 25 5.69 17.88 17.55
CA ASP A 25 5.09 16.64 17.07
C ASP A 25 6.00 15.86 16.08
N GLY A 26 7.22 16.35 15.83
CA GLY A 26 8.15 15.75 14.87
C GLY A 26 7.69 15.81 13.41
N LEU A 27 6.82 16.75 13.07
CA LEU A 27 6.31 16.97 11.72
C LEU A 27 7.23 17.93 10.93
N PRO A 28 7.36 17.74 9.61
CA PRO A 28 8.08 18.67 8.74
C PRO A 28 7.54 20.10 8.85
N ARG A 29 8.42 21.09 8.73
CA ARG A 29 8.04 22.51 8.85
C ARG A 29 7.00 22.94 7.80
N ASP A 30 7.00 22.28 6.65
CA ASP A 30 6.11 22.47 5.50
C ASP A 30 4.92 21.48 5.49
N HIS A 31 4.68 20.75 6.58
CA HIS A 31 3.56 19.81 6.68
C HIS A 31 2.21 20.50 6.38
N GLU A 32 1.32 19.83 5.65
CA GLU A 32 -0.04 20.33 5.42
C GLU A 32 -0.90 20.00 6.65
N PRO A 33 -1.30 20.99 7.47
CA PRO A 33 -2.09 20.70 8.66
C PRO A 33 -3.51 20.29 8.27
N SER A 34 -4.03 19.23 8.89
CA SER A 34 -5.44 18.87 8.73
C SER A 34 -6.35 19.85 9.48
N TRP A 35 -7.65 19.87 9.13
CA TRP A 35 -8.63 20.69 9.85
C TRP A 35 -8.75 20.32 11.33
N GLU A 36 -8.66 19.03 11.63
CA GLU A 36 -8.63 18.52 13.01
C GLU A 36 -7.37 18.99 13.72
N TYR A 37 -6.22 18.95 13.05
CA TYR A 37 -4.94 19.37 13.61
C TYR A 37 -4.95 20.86 13.99
N ILE A 38 -5.42 21.73 13.08
CA ILE A 38 -5.56 23.18 13.34
C ILE A 38 -6.51 23.42 14.52
N THR A 39 -7.62 22.69 14.58
CA THR A 39 -8.63 22.88 15.63
C THR A 39 -8.15 22.37 16.99
N ALA A 40 -7.35 21.29 17.01
CA ALA A 40 -6.81 20.71 18.23
C ALA A 40 -5.63 21.50 18.82
N HIS A 41 -4.79 22.10 17.96
CA HIS A 41 -3.52 22.70 18.37
C HIS A 41 -3.46 24.22 18.27
N THR A 42 -4.55 24.87 17.85
CA THR A 42 -4.64 26.33 17.85
C THR A 42 -5.84 26.79 18.68
N ARG A 43 -5.80 28.04 19.14
CA ARG A 43 -6.92 28.66 19.88
C ARG A 43 -8.16 28.96 19.02
N TYR A 44 -8.12 28.62 17.73
CA TYR A 44 -9.17 28.92 16.76
C TYR A 44 -9.64 27.63 16.10
N SER A 45 -10.93 27.55 15.73
CA SER A 45 -11.39 26.46 14.89
C SER A 45 -10.90 26.64 13.45
N ALA A 46 -10.58 25.54 12.78
CA ALA A 46 -10.23 25.56 11.36
C ALA A 46 -11.35 26.21 10.52
N GLU A 47 -12.61 25.95 10.88
CA GLU A 47 -13.78 26.56 10.24
C GLU A 47 -13.80 28.09 10.40
N GLY A 48 -13.51 28.60 11.61
CA GLY A 48 -13.48 30.04 11.88
C GLY A 48 -12.37 30.75 11.12
N LEU A 49 -11.19 30.14 11.06
CA LEU A 49 -10.05 30.62 10.28
C LEU A 49 -10.35 30.59 8.77
N ASN A 50 -10.99 29.53 8.27
CA ASN A 50 -11.37 29.38 6.87
C ASN A 50 -12.42 30.40 6.41
N ASN A 51 -13.44 30.65 7.23
CA ASN A 51 -14.41 31.69 6.92
C ASN A 51 -13.75 33.07 6.84
N LYS A 52 -12.79 33.35 7.73
CA LYS A 52 -12.07 34.62 7.71
C LYS A 52 -11.09 34.74 6.54
N SER A 53 -10.42 33.64 6.18
CA SER A 53 -9.57 33.56 4.97
C SER A 53 -10.37 33.88 3.71
N LYS A 54 -11.57 33.29 3.57
CA LYS A 54 -12.48 33.59 2.44
C LYS A 54 -12.92 35.04 2.41
N GLU A 55 -13.21 35.63 3.58
CA GLU A 55 -13.62 37.03 3.70
C GLU A 55 -12.50 38.01 3.28
N LEU A 56 -11.27 37.75 3.73
CA LEU A 56 -10.14 38.67 3.52
C LEU A 56 -9.45 38.48 2.16
N TYR A 57 -9.33 37.23 1.70
CA TYR A 57 -8.50 36.87 0.55
C TYR A 57 -9.26 36.14 -0.56
N GLY A 58 -10.54 35.84 -0.38
CA GLY A 58 -11.33 35.12 -1.38
C GLY A 58 -10.97 33.64 -1.57
N GLN A 59 -10.13 33.07 -0.68
CA GLN A 59 -9.62 31.70 -0.77
C GLN A 59 -9.82 30.91 0.54
N THR A 60 -9.78 29.58 0.45
CA THR A 60 -9.86 28.70 1.63
C THR A 60 -8.63 28.83 2.52
N LEU A 61 -8.75 28.39 3.78
CA LEU A 61 -7.62 28.42 4.72
C LEU A 61 -6.43 27.59 4.23
N LEU A 62 -6.69 26.41 3.67
CA LEU A 62 -5.61 25.53 3.20
C LEU A 62 -4.93 26.09 1.95
N GLU A 63 -5.66 26.74 1.04
CA GLU A 63 -5.06 27.46 -0.09
C GLU A 63 -4.16 28.61 0.41
N PHE A 64 -4.66 29.42 1.34
CA PHE A 64 -3.88 30.49 1.97
C PHE A 64 -2.62 29.95 2.68
N LEU A 65 -2.74 28.86 3.43
CA LEU A 65 -1.60 28.23 4.10
C LEU A 65 -0.61 27.63 3.11
N ARG A 66 -1.06 27.09 1.96
CA ARG A 66 -0.17 26.67 0.87
C ARG A 66 0.61 27.84 0.29
N GLU A 67 0.01 29.01 0.09
CA GLU A 67 0.78 30.19 -0.33
C GLU A 67 1.87 30.60 0.67
N GLN A 68 1.66 30.28 1.96
CA GLN A 68 2.64 30.48 3.04
C GLN A 68 3.63 29.30 3.19
N GLY A 69 3.58 28.30 2.31
CA GLY A 69 4.51 27.16 2.28
C GLY A 69 4.06 25.90 3.02
N PHE A 70 2.84 25.84 3.57
CA PHE A 70 2.30 24.65 4.23
C PHE A 70 1.62 23.71 3.23
N GLY A 71 2.00 22.44 3.19
CA GLY A 71 1.44 21.48 2.24
C GLY A 71 1.80 21.73 0.78
N VAL A 72 2.64 22.73 0.52
CA VAL A 72 3.35 22.83 -0.75
C VAL A 72 4.40 21.74 -0.72
N ARG A 73 4.09 20.60 -1.32
CA ARG A 73 5.14 19.72 -1.84
C ARG A 73 6.00 20.60 -2.72
N ASN A 74 7.23 20.84 -2.30
CA ASN A 74 8.18 21.77 -2.90
C ASN A 74 8.28 21.51 -4.41
N THR A 75 7.41 22.18 -5.16
CA THR A 75 7.26 22.11 -6.60
C THR A 75 7.87 23.41 -7.13
N GLY A 76 9.19 23.53 -6.96
CA GLY A 76 9.89 24.68 -7.52
C GLY A 76 11.38 24.74 -7.27
N LYS A 77 11.89 24.25 -6.12
CA LYS A 77 13.33 24.35 -5.85
C LYS A 77 13.88 23.10 -5.16
N TRP A 78 14.92 22.53 -5.75
CA TRP A 78 15.74 21.51 -5.10
C TRP A 78 16.36 22.06 -3.81
N PRO A 79 16.71 21.20 -2.84
CA PRO A 79 17.24 21.59 -1.53
C PRO A 79 18.70 22.10 -1.57
N THR A 80 19.20 22.44 -2.75
CA THR A 80 20.51 23.04 -3.01
C THR A 80 20.35 24.30 -3.85
N ASN A 81 21.34 25.19 -3.78
CA ASN A 81 21.47 26.34 -4.68
C ASN A 81 22.55 26.12 -5.74
N ASP A 82 23.23 24.97 -5.74
CA ASP A 82 24.22 24.63 -6.76
C ASP A 82 23.54 24.39 -8.11
N GLU A 83 23.85 25.23 -9.10
CA GLU A 83 23.17 25.23 -10.40
C GLU A 83 23.43 23.93 -11.18
N GLU A 84 24.63 23.36 -11.09
CA GLU A 84 24.97 22.14 -11.81
C GLU A 84 24.22 20.93 -11.24
N THR A 85 24.14 20.84 -9.92
CA THR A 85 23.39 19.79 -9.21
C THR A 85 21.87 19.95 -9.40
N ILE A 86 21.35 21.18 -9.47
CA ILE A 86 19.95 21.41 -9.86
C ILE A 86 19.67 20.82 -11.24
N GLN A 87 20.52 21.12 -12.21
CA GLN A 87 20.34 20.64 -13.59
C GLN A 87 20.51 19.12 -13.69
N SER A 88 21.36 18.49 -12.87
CA SER A 88 21.51 17.04 -12.84
C SER A 88 20.27 16.35 -12.24
N LEU A 89 19.69 16.92 -11.19
CA LEU A 89 18.46 16.44 -10.56
C LEU A 89 17.25 16.58 -11.49
N GLU A 90 17.14 17.69 -12.23
CA GLU A 90 16.12 17.85 -13.27
C GLU A 90 16.31 16.84 -14.40
N TYR A 91 17.55 16.63 -14.84
CA TYR A 91 17.84 15.62 -15.85
C TYR A 91 17.48 14.20 -15.40
N TYR A 92 17.73 13.88 -14.12
CA TYR A 92 17.33 12.62 -13.52
C TYR A 92 15.81 12.44 -13.56
N VAL A 93 15.05 13.41 -13.03
CA VAL A 93 13.58 13.33 -12.99
C VAL A 93 12.98 13.22 -14.39
N ASN A 94 13.43 14.06 -15.33
CA ASN A 94 12.92 14.04 -16.70
C ASN A 94 13.25 12.71 -17.41
N SER A 95 14.46 12.18 -17.23
CA SER A 95 14.83 10.88 -17.81
C SER A 95 14.05 9.72 -17.19
N ALA A 96 13.81 9.76 -15.88
CA ALA A 96 13.00 8.77 -15.17
C ALA A 96 11.54 8.77 -15.67
N GLN A 97 10.96 9.95 -15.86
CA GLN A 97 9.59 10.09 -16.35
C GLN A 97 9.48 9.71 -17.84
N ASP A 98 10.26 10.37 -18.70
CA ASP A 98 10.07 10.28 -20.17
C ASP A 98 10.62 8.98 -20.76
N ARG A 99 11.75 8.49 -20.25
CA ARG A 99 12.46 7.34 -20.84
C ARG A 99 12.20 6.04 -20.10
N ARG A 100 12.06 6.10 -18.77
CA ARG A 100 11.77 4.91 -17.95
C ARG A 100 10.30 4.74 -17.62
N GLY A 101 9.44 5.71 -17.96
CA GLY A 101 8.00 5.63 -17.73
C GLY A 101 7.62 5.59 -16.25
N TRP A 102 8.43 6.20 -15.37
CA TRP A 102 8.11 6.27 -13.95
C TRP A 102 6.88 7.15 -13.74
N SER A 103 5.94 6.67 -12.92
CA SER A 103 4.70 7.41 -12.61
C SER A 103 5.00 8.68 -11.81
N GLU A 104 4.09 9.66 -11.86
CA GLU A 104 4.19 10.89 -11.03
C GLU A 104 4.41 10.57 -9.54
N LYS A 105 3.71 9.57 -9.01
CA LYS A 105 3.90 9.10 -7.63
C LYS A 105 5.31 8.55 -7.35
N THR A 106 5.93 7.93 -8.35
CA THR A 106 7.33 7.48 -8.25
C THR A 106 8.27 8.68 -8.27
N ILE A 107 8.01 9.67 -9.13
CA ILE A 107 8.78 10.92 -9.18
C ILE A 107 8.66 11.70 -7.86
N ASP A 108 7.49 11.74 -7.24
CA ASP A 108 7.32 12.31 -5.89
C ASP A 108 8.20 11.61 -4.86
N SER A 109 8.31 10.28 -4.98
CA SER A 109 9.17 9.48 -4.09
C SER A 109 10.65 9.81 -4.32
N VAL A 110 11.08 9.96 -5.58
CA VAL A 110 12.44 10.42 -5.93
C VAL A 110 12.73 11.78 -5.29
N ARG A 111 11.81 12.76 -5.43
CA ARG A 111 11.99 14.09 -4.83
C ARG A 111 12.10 14.02 -3.30
N SER A 112 11.26 13.20 -2.66
CA SER A 112 11.32 12.95 -1.22
C SER A 112 12.68 12.39 -0.79
N VAL A 113 13.23 11.43 -1.55
CA VAL A 113 14.54 10.84 -1.26
C VAL A 113 15.64 11.88 -1.40
N MET A 114 15.66 12.66 -2.48
CA MET A 114 16.68 13.70 -2.68
C MET A 114 16.62 14.76 -1.58
N ASN A 115 15.43 15.16 -1.14
CA ASN A 115 15.28 16.06 0.01
C ASN A 115 15.87 15.46 1.29
N LYS A 116 15.63 14.17 1.54
CA LYS A 116 16.15 13.47 2.71
C LYS A 116 17.67 13.27 2.65
N VAL A 117 18.24 13.02 1.47
CA VAL A 117 19.69 13.00 1.27
C VAL A 117 20.31 14.35 1.62
N TYR A 118 19.72 15.46 1.18
CA TYR A 118 20.22 16.79 1.53
C TYR A 118 19.98 17.17 3.00
N GLU A 119 18.94 16.63 3.63
CA GLU A 119 18.77 16.71 5.07
C GLU A 119 19.92 16.00 5.79
N ALA A 120 20.27 14.77 5.38
CA ALA A 120 21.41 14.04 5.91
C ALA A 120 22.73 14.81 5.73
N ILE A 121 22.98 15.35 4.54
CA ILE A 121 24.16 16.18 4.25
C ILE A 121 24.27 17.35 5.22
N ARG A 122 23.16 18.05 5.50
CA ARG A 122 23.15 19.20 6.42
C ARG A 122 23.32 18.79 7.88
N GLU A 123 22.57 17.79 8.34
CA GLU A 123 22.58 17.36 9.74
C GLU A 123 23.90 16.68 10.14
N GLU A 124 24.51 15.95 9.22
CA GLU A 124 25.83 15.33 9.41
C GLU A 124 26.98 16.31 9.10
N GLY A 125 26.67 17.56 8.74
CA GLY A 125 27.66 18.61 8.51
C GLY A 125 28.59 18.36 7.32
N LEU A 126 28.13 17.61 6.32
CA LEU A 126 28.89 17.28 5.12
C LEU A 126 28.90 18.49 4.19
N GLY A 127 30.05 19.13 4.02
CA GLY A 127 30.23 20.28 3.12
C GLY A 127 30.34 19.88 1.65
N ILE A 128 29.38 19.11 1.15
CA ILE A 128 29.42 18.45 -0.17
C ILE A 128 28.15 18.73 -0.97
N GLU A 129 28.25 18.61 -2.29
CA GLU A 129 27.09 18.56 -3.18
C GLU A 129 26.86 17.14 -3.74
N LEU A 130 25.61 16.84 -4.07
CA LEU A 130 25.19 15.52 -4.52
C LEU A 130 25.89 15.10 -5.81
N LEU A 131 26.13 16.04 -6.73
CA LEU A 131 26.80 15.73 -8.00
C LEU A 131 28.26 15.32 -7.79
N ASP A 132 28.96 16.00 -6.87
CA ASP A 132 30.40 15.84 -6.62
C ASP A 132 30.74 14.47 -6.03
N LEU A 133 29.84 13.87 -5.26
CA LEU A 133 29.99 12.52 -4.72
C LEU A 133 30.24 11.46 -5.82
N GLY A 134 29.73 11.68 -7.03
CA GLY A 134 29.92 10.78 -8.16
C GLY A 134 31.23 10.99 -8.94
N VAL A 135 32.07 11.93 -8.52
CA VAL A 135 33.30 12.32 -9.23
C VAL A 135 34.51 12.18 -8.31
N TYR A 136 35.55 11.50 -8.79
CA TYR A 136 36.86 11.47 -8.12
C TYR A 136 38.02 11.61 -9.10
N ASN A 137 39.11 12.22 -8.65
CA ASN A 137 40.38 12.35 -9.37
C ASN A 137 41.53 11.63 -8.65
N SER A 138 41.30 11.11 -7.44
CA SER A 138 42.26 10.31 -6.67
C SER A 138 41.57 9.21 -5.88
N GLU A 139 42.31 8.17 -5.50
CA GLU A 139 41.77 7.10 -4.65
C GLU A 139 41.33 7.62 -3.28
N LYS A 140 41.98 8.68 -2.77
CA LYS A 140 41.59 9.33 -1.52
C LYS A 140 40.18 9.94 -1.62
N GLU A 141 39.92 10.68 -2.69
CA GLU A 141 38.60 11.26 -2.96
C GLU A 141 37.54 10.17 -3.18
N ARG A 142 37.89 9.07 -3.87
CA ARG A 142 36.98 7.92 -4.03
C ARG A 142 36.53 7.38 -2.67
N VAL A 143 37.48 7.13 -1.77
CA VAL A 143 37.18 6.62 -0.42
C VAL A 143 36.36 7.63 0.40
N GLU A 144 36.69 8.93 0.30
CA GLU A 144 35.94 9.99 1.00
C GLU A 144 34.49 10.10 0.50
N ASN A 145 34.25 10.02 -0.80
CA ASN A 145 32.90 10.05 -1.38
C ASN A 145 32.06 8.83 -0.95
N ILE A 146 32.67 7.64 -0.88
CA ILE A 146 32.01 6.44 -0.36
C ILE A 146 31.67 6.64 1.13
N GLN A 147 32.61 7.14 1.93
CA GLN A 147 32.39 7.34 3.37
C GLN A 147 31.29 8.38 3.65
N HIS A 148 31.25 9.49 2.90
CA HIS A 148 30.15 10.46 2.98
C HIS A 148 28.81 9.82 2.63
N THR A 149 28.81 8.93 1.62
CA THR A 149 27.58 8.22 1.21
C THR A 149 27.13 7.21 2.26
N ILE A 150 28.06 6.49 2.90
CA ILE A 150 27.76 5.63 4.07
C ILE A 150 27.12 6.47 5.18
N THR A 151 27.70 7.61 5.53
CA THR A 151 27.16 8.52 6.56
C THR A 151 25.74 9.00 6.22
N ILE A 152 25.46 9.34 4.95
CA ILE A 152 24.12 9.70 4.48
C ILE A 152 23.13 8.53 4.64
N ILE A 153 23.54 7.32 4.27
CA ILE A 153 22.71 6.11 4.39
C ILE A 153 22.46 5.77 5.86
N GLU A 154 23.46 5.84 6.73
CA GLU A 154 23.30 5.64 8.18
C GLU A 154 22.37 6.68 8.81
N TYR A 155 22.45 7.94 8.39
CA TYR A 155 21.50 8.96 8.85
C TYR A 155 20.08 8.58 8.44
N MET A 156 19.87 8.15 7.20
CA MET A 156 18.56 7.71 6.72
C MET A 156 18.07 6.48 7.51
N ASP A 157 18.94 5.52 7.77
CA ASP A 157 18.63 4.31 8.54
C ASP A 157 18.18 4.64 9.98
N ARG A 158 18.86 5.58 10.64
CA ARG A 158 18.48 6.05 11.99
C ARG A 158 17.15 6.80 12.05
N ASN A 159 16.74 7.44 10.96
CA ASN A 159 15.65 8.43 10.96
C ASN A 159 14.43 8.02 10.11
N LEU A 160 14.48 6.89 9.41
CA LEU A 160 13.40 6.37 8.59
C LEU A 160 12.95 5.01 9.13
N ALA A 161 11.68 4.67 8.91
CA ALA A 161 11.20 3.31 9.16
C ALA A 161 11.81 2.33 8.14
N ASP A 162 12.09 1.09 8.56
CA ASP A 162 12.72 0.03 7.74
C ASP A 162 12.05 -0.14 6.36
N SER A 163 10.72 -0.08 6.31
CA SER A 163 9.93 -0.16 5.07
C SER A 163 10.23 0.95 4.05
N THR A 164 10.68 2.11 4.52
CA THR A 164 11.09 3.27 3.72
C THR A 164 12.54 3.13 3.29
N MET A 165 13.39 2.58 4.17
CA MET A 165 14.81 2.33 3.90
C MET A 165 15.04 1.32 2.77
N GLY A 166 14.09 0.42 2.51
CA GLY A 166 14.18 -0.48 1.35
C GLY A 166 14.12 0.21 -0.03
N ASN A 167 13.55 1.41 -0.15
CA ASN A 167 13.39 2.09 -1.45
C ASN A 167 14.29 3.32 -1.62
N TYR A 168 14.72 3.95 -0.53
CA TYR A 168 15.45 5.22 -0.59
C TYR A 168 16.85 5.09 -1.20
N PRO A 169 17.69 4.11 -0.79
CA PRO A 169 18.98 3.86 -1.41
C PRO A 169 18.86 3.53 -2.89
N PHE A 170 17.81 2.81 -3.31
CA PHE A 170 17.57 2.54 -4.73
C PHE A 170 17.40 3.84 -5.54
N TYR A 171 16.54 4.77 -5.10
CA TYR A 171 16.35 6.03 -5.83
C TYR A 171 17.58 6.93 -5.77
N PHE A 172 18.42 6.81 -4.74
CA PHE A 172 19.69 7.51 -4.63
C PHE A 172 20.76 6.90 -5.55
N GLU A 173 20.86 5.59 -5.63
CA GLU A 173 21.72 4.87 -6.57
C GLU A 173 21.33 5.21 -8.02
N GLU A 174 20.03 5.25 -8.30
CA GLU A 174 19.52 5.49 -9.65
C GLU A 174 19.79 6.91 -10.17
N TYR A 175 19.96 7.89 -9.28
CA TYR A 175 20.44 9.21 -9.65
C TYR A 175 21.77 9.10 -10.42
N TYR A 176 22.80 8.44 -9.86
CA TYR A 176 24.10 8.31 -10.52
C TYR A 176 24.03 7.42 -11.77
N ASN A 177 23.21 6.36 -11.75
CA ASN A 177 23.02 5.49 -12.92
C ASN A 177 22.42 6.23 -14.12
N ILE A 178 21.62 7.26 -13.89
CA ILE A 178 21.02 8.07 -14.96
C ILE A 178 21.89 9.28 -15.30
N VAL A 179 22.36 10.02 -14.29
CA VAL A 179 23.09 11.29 -14.43
C VAL A 179 24.44 11.12 -15.12
N LYS A 180 25.10 9.95 -14.97
CA LYS A 180 26.34 9.62 -15.70
C LYS A 180 26.24 9.70 -17.23
N ASN A 181 25.02 9.68 -17.79
CA ASN A 181 24.81 9.82 -19.23
C ASN A 181 24.97 11.26 -19.74
N ARG A 182 25.07 12.25 -18.84
CA ARG A 182 25.17 13.68 -19.20
C ARG A 182 26.27 14.42 -18.42
N TYR A 183 26.59 13.98 -17.22
CA TYR A 183 27.57 14.61 -16.33
C TYR A 183 28.78 13.69 -16.12
N PRO A 184 29.96 14.22 -15.73
CA PRO A 184 31.21 13.48 -15.62
C PRO A 184 31.27 12.57 -14.37
N ILE A 185 30.28 11.70 -14.21
CA ILE A 185 30.20 10.72 -13.11
C ILE A 185 31.08 9.53 -13.45
N ASN A 186 32.06 9.23 -12.61
CA ASN A 186 32.96 8.09 -12.73
C ASN A 186 32.87 7.11 -11.55
N LEU A 187 32.02 7.40 -10.56
CA LEU A 187 31.71 6.56 -9.41
C LEU A 187 30.21 6.55 -9.14
N ASN A 188 29.65 5.38 -8.80
CA ASN A 188 28.37 5.32 -8.10
C ASN A 188 28.67 5.02 -6.63
N PRO A 189 28.79 6.04 -5.77
CA PRO A 189 29.23 5.84 -4.40
C PRO A 189 28.17 5.13 -3.54
N VAL A 190 26.91 5.11 -4.00
CA VAL A 190 25.80 4.44 -3.32
C VAL A 190 25.92 2.93 -3.47
N THR A 191 26.20 2.44 -4.70
CA THR A 191 26.42 1.01 -4.94
C THR A 191 27.55 0.47 -4.06
N GLU A 192 28.66 1.20 -3.97
CA GLU A 192 29.84 0.82 -3.17
C GLU A 192 29.56 0.92 -1.65
N ALA A 193 28.85 1.95 -1.20
CA ALA A 193 28.46 2.09 0.20
C ALA A 193 27.52 0.96 0.65
N LEU A 194 26.58 0.55 -0.22
CA LEU A 194 25.59 -0.46 0.10
C LEU A 194 26.16 -1.87 0.31
N ASP A 195 27.40 -2.12 -0.12
CA ASP A 195 28.11 -3.37 0.17
C ASP A 195 28.38 -3.59 1.66
N GLU A 196 28.33 -2.54 2.48
CA GLU A 196 28.51 -2.61 3.93
C GLU A 196 27.21 -2.86 4.72
N PHE A 197 26.04 -2.78 4.06
CA PHE A 197 24.73 -2.89 4.73
C PHE A 197 24.07 -4.25 4.46
N GLU A 198 24.06 -5.14 5.46
CA GLU A 198 23.50 -6.50 5.35
C GLU A 198 22.01 -6.50 4.95
N TRP A 199 21.22 -5.54 5.46
CA TRP A 199 19.79 -5.42 5.16
C TRP A 199 19.48 -5.05 3.70
N TYR A 200 20.45 -4.48 2.98
CA TYR A 200 20.30 -4.22 1.55
C TYR A 200 20.47 -5.50 0.72
N ARG A 201 21.23 -6.48 1.25
CA ARG A 201 21.45 -7.79 0.61
C ARG A 201 20.34 -8.80 0.87
N SER A 202 19.52 -8.61 1.89
CA SER A 202 18.30 -9.39 2.08
C SER A 202 17.24 -8.92 1.08
N GLU A 203 16.90 -9.75 0.09
CA GLU A 203 15.73 -9.51 -0.76
C GLU A 203 14.50 -9.37 0.14
N ASN A 204 14.03 -8.13 0.32
CA ASN A 204 12.95 -7.76 1.23
C ASN A 204 11.58 -8.20 0.68
N GLU A 205 11.37 -9.51 0.45
CA GLU A 205 10.02 -10.05 0.38
C GLU A 205 9.43 -10.03 1.80
N PRO A 206 8.32 -9.30 2.03
CA PRO A 206 7.74 -9.19 3.37
C PRO A 206 7.41 -10.57 3.92
N GLN A 207 7.74 -10.83 5.19
CA GLN A 207 7.42 -12.11 5.83
C GLN A 207 5.93 -12.42 5.68
N PRO A 208 5.52 -13.60 5.17
CA PRO A 208 4.12 -13.98 5.12
C PRO A 208 3.59 -14.21 6.54
N VAL A 209 2.34 -13.85 6.78
CA VAL A 209 1.63 -14.38 7.96
C VAL A 209 1.58 -15.90 7.88
N THR A 210 1.62 -16.58 9.02
CA THR A 210 1.47 -18.04 9.09
C THR A 210 0.00 -18.42 9.21
N GLU A 211 -0.33 -19.67 8.86
CA GLU A 211 -1.69 -20.22 9.07
C GLU A 211 -2.11 -20.16 10.55
N ALA A 212 -1.16 -20.40 11.47
CA ALA A 212 -1.42 -20.32 12.91
C ALA A 212 -1.77 -18.90 13.36
N GLN A 213 -1.03 -17.89 12.88
CA GLN A 213 -1.34 -16.48 13.15
C GLN A 213 -2.70 -16.09 12.56
N LEU A 214 -2.99 -16.51 11.33
CA LEU A 214 -4.29 -16.24 10.69
C LEU A 214 -5.47 -16.87 11.46
N LYS A 215 -5.33 -18.13 11.90
CA LYS A 215 -6.33 -18.80 12.76
C LYS A 215 -6.49 -18.07 14.10
N ALA A 216 -5.40 -17.60 14.70
CA ALA A 216 -5.45 -16.82 15.93
C ALA A 216 -6.13 -15.45 15.76
N LEU A 217 -5.91 -14.75 14.64
CA LEU A 217 -6.64 -13.52 14.31
C LEU A 217 -8.15 -13.78 14.13
N TRP A 218 -8.51 -14.83 13.41
CA TRP A 218 -9.91 -15.22 13.20
C TRP A 218 -10.62 -15.58 14.50
N ASN A 219 -9.97 -16.38 15.34
CA ASN A 219 -10.51 -16.75 16.66
C ASN A 219 -10.64 -15.53 17.58
N THR A 220 -9.66 -14.61 17.52
CA THR A 220 -9.73 -13.34 18.26
C THR A 220 -10.93 -12.50 17.82
N LEU A 221 -11.19 -12.39 16.51
CA LEU A 221 -12.38 -11.69 16.00
C LEU A 221 -13.70 -12.31 16.50
N ASN A 222 -13.76 -13.63 16.62
CA ASN A 222 -14.94 -14.32 17.14
C ASN A 222 -15.12 -14.14 18.66
N ALA A 223 -14.02 -14.00 19.40
CA ALA A 223 -14.05 -13.97 20.87
C ALA A 223 -14.10 -12.55 21.47
N ILE A 224 -13.68 -11.53 20.73
CA ILE A 224 -13.60 -10.15 21.24
C ILE A 224 -14.98 -9.62 21.63
N ARG A 225 -15.06 -8.97 22.80
CA ARG A 225 -16.30 -8.48 23.40
C ARG A 225 -16.50 -6.98 23.33
N ASP A 226 -15.42 -6.24 23.10
CA ASP A 226 -15.41 -4.79 23.02
C ASP A 226 -14.74 -4.37 21.70
N CYS A 227 -15.29 -3.36 21.02
CA CYS A 227 -14.70 -2.88 19.79
C CYS A 227 -13.36 -2.19 20.10
N PRO A 228 -12.23 -2.61 19.48
CA PRO A 228 -10.92 -2.06 19.79
C PRO A 228 -10.70 -0.69 19.14
N VAL A 229 -11.57 -0.33 18.19
CA VAL A 229 -11.55 0.96 17.51
C VAL A 229 -12.67 1.82 18.07
N ARG A 230 -12.32 3.01 18.57
CA ARG A 230 -13.29 3.97 19.11
C ARG A 230 -14.31 4.39 18.05
N ASP A 231 -15.52 4.69 18.50
CA ASP A 231 -16.64 5.19 17.69
C ASP A 231 -17.18 4.19 16.66
N TYR A 232 -16.82 2.90 16.79
CA TYR A 232 -17.36 1.83 15.97
C TYR A 232 -18.18 0.83 16.80
N ASP A 233 -19.31 0.44 16.23
CA ASP A 233 -20.06 -0.72 16.69
C ASP A 233 -19.22 -1.99 16.47
N LEU A 234 -19.24 -2.89 17.46
CA LEU A 234 -18.42 -4.10 17.47
C LEU A 234 -18.81 -5.06 16.36
N ASP A 235 -20.11 -5.29 16.17
CA ASP A 235 -20.63 -6.27 15.22
C ASP A 235 -20.34 -5.81 13.79
N GLN A 236 -20.58 -4.53 13.50
CA GLN A 236 -20.24 -3.93 12.22
C GLN A 236 -18.73 -3.95 11.93
N TRP A 237 -17.89 -3.60 12.91
CA TRP A 237 -16.44 -3.63 12.76
C TRP A 237 -15.93 -5.06 12.57
N ARG A 238 -16.48 -6.03 13.32
CA ARG A 238 -16.14 -7.45 13.22
C ARG A 238 -16.50 -7.99 11.84
N LEU A 239 -17.68 -7.68 11.31
CA LEU A 239 -18.08 -8.05 9.94
C LEU A 239 -17.06 -7.54 8.92
N TRP A 240 -16.71 -6.25 8.98
CA TRP A 240 -15.72 -5.66 8.08
C TRP A 240 -14.35 -6.30 8.21
N MET A 241 -13.88 -6.60 9.42
CA MET A 241 -12.61 -7.28 9.63
C MET A 241 -12.62 -8.72 9.10
N LYS A 242 -13.73 -9.46 9.27
CA LYS A 242 -13.89 -10.80 8.70
C LYS A 242 -13.82 -10.77 7.18
N VAL A 243 -14.59 -9.88 6.55
CA VAL A 243 -14.59 -9.69 5.09
C VAL A 243 -13.21 -9.27 4.60
N LEU A 244 -12.53 -8.35 5.30
CA LEU A 244 -11.17 -7.93 4.96
C LEU A 244 -10.21 -9.12 4.99
N LEU A 245 -10.15 -9.88 6.10
CA LEU A 245 -9.25 -11.03 6.22
C LEU A 245 -9.51 -12.08 5.13
N VAL A 246 -10.78 -12.41 4.89
CA VAL A 246 -11.17 -13.35 3.82
C VAL A 246 -10.72 -12.82 2.45
N PHE A 247 -11.00 -11.55 2.13
CA PHE A 247 -10.58 -10.97 0.85
C PHE A 247 -9.05 -10.96 0.67
N LEU A 248 -8.31 -10.64 1.75
CA LEU A 248 -6.85 -10.63 1.74
C LEU A 248 -6.27 -12.02 1.41
N ILE A 249 -6.80 -13.08 2.01
CA ILE A 249 -6.30 -14.44 1.81
C ILE A 249 -6.89 -15.13 0.58
N ALA A 250 -8.02 -14.65 0.05
CA ALA A 250 -8.65 -15.23 -1.12
C ALA A 250 -8.03 -14.72 -2.42
N VAL A 251 -7.60 -13.45 -2.44
CA VAL A 251 -7.22 -12.72 -3.68
C VAL A 251 -5.78 -12.21 -3.63
N GLY A 252 -5.21 -12.04 -2.43
CA GLY A 252 -3.88 -11.45 -2.25
C GLY A 252 -3.74 -10.03 -2.82
N PRO A 253 -4.68 -9.10 -2.56
CA PRO A 253 -4.69 -7.78 -3.19
C PRO A 253 -3.53 -6.91 -2.70
N ARG A 254 -3.20 -5.86 -3.45
CA ARG A 254 -2.42 -4.73 -2.95
C ARG A 254 -3.30 -3.82 -2.10
N SER A 255 -2.71 -3.06 -1.20
CA SER A 255 -3.44 -2.09 -0.37
C SER A 255 -4.31 -1.13 -1.18
N SER A 256 -3.79 -0.62 -2.31
CA SER A 256 -4.57 0.26 -3.20
C SER A 256 -5.68 -0.45 -3.97
N GLU A 257 -5.54 -1.76 -4.20
CA GLU A 257 -6.58 -2.58 -4.84
C GLU A 257 -7.78 -2.73 -3.88
N VAL A 258 -7.53 -2.86 -2.56
CA VAL A 258 -8.58 -2.86 -1.52
C VAL A 258 -9.33 -1.52 -1.46
N GLU A 259 -8.61 -0.39 -1.47
CA GLU A 259 -9.23 0.94 -1.38
C GLU A 259 -10.16 1.25 -2.54
N LYS A 260 -9.77 0.83 -3.76
CA LYS A 260 -10.48 1.17 -4.99
C LYS A 260 -11.67 0.26 -5.29
N LEU A 261 -11.65 -0.97 -4.78
CA LEU A 261 -12.62 -2.02 -5.10
C LEU A 261 -14.08 -1.56 -4.94
N ASP A 262 -14.89 -1.79 -5.97
CA ASP A 262 -16.35 -1.84 -5.90
C ASP A 262 -16.81 -3.30 -5.97
N VAL A 263 -17.31 -3.83 -4.86
CA VAL A 263 -17.65 -5.25 -4.72
C VAL A 263 -18.78 -5.68 -5.66
N ARG A 264 -19.67 -4.75 -6.05
CA ARG A 264 -20.84 -5.03 -6.89
C ARG A 264 -20.46 -5.25 -8.35
N THR A 265 -19.41 -4.57 -8.82
CA THR A 265 -19.02 -4.60 -10.23
C THR A 265 -17.75 -5.41 -10.49
N GLN A 266 -16.95 -5.66 -9.45
CA GLN A 266 -15.63 -6.27 -9.60
C GLN A 266 -15.52 -7.68 -9.00
N LEU A 267 -16.45 -8.09 -8.13
CA LEU A 267 -16.53 -9.49 -7.69
C LEU A 267 -17.50 -10.25 -8.58
N HIS A 268 -17.04 -11.39 -9.09
CA HIS A 268 -17.83 -12.26 -9.95
C HIS A 268 -17.87 -13.66 -9.35
N PHE A 269 -19.07 -14.13 -9.09
CA PHE A 269 -19.34 -15.44 -8.52
C PHE A 269 -19.91 -16.40 -9.60
N GLY A 270 -19.78 -17.70 -9.36
CA GLY A 270 -20.04 -18.78 -10.32
C GLY A 270 -19.08 -19.97 -10.10
N ASP A 271 -18.98 -20.87 -11.06
CA ASP A 271 -18.12 -22.08 -10.95
C ASP A 271 -16.62 -21.75 -10.82
N ASP A 272 -16.18 -20.63 -11.39
CA ASP A 272 -14.80 -20.11 -11.29
C ASP A 272 -14.82 -18.66 -10.81
N PRO A 273 -14.97 -18.41 -9.49
CA PRO A 273 -15.11 -17.07 -8.96
C PRO A 273 -13.82 -16.26 -9.07
N TYR A 274 -13.94 -14.96 -9.39
CA TYR A 274 -12.80 -14.07 -9.61
C TYR A 274 -13.09 -12.61 -9.26
N VAL A 275 -12.02 -11.84 -9.10
CA VAL A 275 -12.01 -10.39 -8.98
C VAL A 275 -11.48 -9.77 -10.25
N GLN A 276 -12.20 -8.79 -10.82
CA GLN A 276 -11.74 -7.99 -11.95
C GLN A 276 -11.27 -6.61 -11.50
N PHE A 277 -9.96 -6.35 -11.55
CA PHE A 277 -9.41 -5.04 -11.14
C PHE A 277 -9.36 -4.07 -12.32
N ASP A 278 -9.98 -2.89 -12.18
CA ASP A 278 -9.97 -1.84 -13.22
C ASP A 278 -8.58 -1.26 -13.49
N GLU A 279 -7.73 -1.18 -12.46
CA GLU A 279 -6.37 -0.66 -12.54
C GLU A 279 -5.43 -1.55 -11.71
N ARG A 280 -4.30 -1.95 -12.31
CA ARG A 280 -3.26 -2.72 -11.62
C ARG A 280 -1.88 -2.12 -11.83
N LYS A 281 -1.12 -1.98 -10.74
CA LYS A 281 0.28 -1.55 -10.77
C LYS A 281 1.11 -2.53 -11.62
N ASN A 282 1.92 -1.98 -12.54
CA ASN A 282 2.82 -2.68 -13.46
C ASN A 282 2.14 -3.49 -14.58
N LEU A 283 0.86 -3.26 -14.85
CA LEU A 283 0.19 -3.74 -16.06
C LEU A 283 -0.23 -2.54 -16.89
N ARG A 284 0.09 -2.53 -18.19
CA ARG A 284 -0.54 -1.57 -19.10
C ARG A 284 -2.02 -1.92 -19.21
N ARG A 285 -2.85 -0.91 -19.51
CA ARG A 285 -4.25 -1.12 -19.90
C ARG A 285 -4.24 -2.15 -21.04
N ASN A 286 -4.79 -3.35 -20.80
CA ASN A 286 -4.87 -4.52 -21.70
C ASN A 286 -3.70 -5.55 -21.69
N GLU A 287 -2.76 -5.54 -20.74
CA GLU A 287 -1.56 -6.43 -20.76
C GLU A 287 -1.48 -7.50 -19.64
N GLY A 288 -2.57 -7.87 -18.96
CA GLY A 288 -2.51 -8.96 -17.97
C GLY A 288 -3.85 -9.66 -17.78
N PRO A 289 -3.91 -10.76 -17.00
CA PRO A 289 -5.19 -11.30 -16.61
C PRO A 289 -5.89 -10.25 -15.74
N ASP A 290 -6.88 -9.57 -16.33
CA ASP A 290 -7.75 -8.62 -15.62
C ASP A 290 -8.49 -9.30 -14.46
N LYS A 291 -8.51 -10.65 -14.46
CA LYS A 291 -9.24 -11.53 -13.54
C LYS A 291 -8.28 -12.30 -12.62
N VAL A 292 -8.37 -12.04 -11.32
CA VAL A 292 -7.66 -12.77 -10.26
C VAL A 292 -8.62 -13.76 -9.62
N PRO A 293 -8.31 -15.07 -9.54
CA PRO A 293 -9.23 -16.04 -8.95
C PRO A 293 -9.46 -15.77 -7.46
N ILE A 294 -10.68 -16.03 -7.00
CA ILE A 294 -11.04 -16.07 -5.58
C ILE A 294 -10.77 -17.51 -5.11
N MET A 295 -9.75 -17.68 -4.26
CA MET A 295 -9.25 -19.00 -3.90
C MET A 295 -9.95 -19.64 -2.71
N THR A 296 -10.61 -18.84 -1.87
CA THR A 296 -11.40 -19.30 -0.73
C THR A 296 -12.44 -18.24 -0.37
N GLY A 297 -13.42 -18.61 0.47
CA GLY A 297 -14.41 -17.66 1.01
C GLY A 297 -15.34 -17.03 -0.01
N ALA A 298 -15.46 -17.59 -1.22
CA ALA A 298 -16.31 -17.06 -2.29
C ALA A 298 -17.76 -16.86 -1.81
N ARG A 299 -18.31 -17.84 -1.08
CA ARG A 299 -19.67 -17.77 -0.54
C ARG A 299 -19.87 -16.63 0.47
N LEU A 300 -18.90 -16.40 1.35
CA LEU A 300 -18.98 -15.30 2.32
C LEU A 300 -18.90 -13.95 1.61
N LEU A 301 -18.04 -13.83 0.59
CA LEU A 301 -17.92 -12.61 -0.21
C LEU A 301 -19.19 -12.34 -1.04
N GLU A 302 -19.83 -13.37 -1.56
CA GLU A 302 -21.12 -13.30 -2.28
C GLU A 302 -22.22 -12.75 -1.36
N LEU A 303 -22.44 -13.38 -0.21
CA LEU A 303 -23.40 -12.90 0.79
C LEU A 303 -23.12 -11.47 1.26
N TYR A 304 -21.84 -11.07 1.31
CA TYR A 304 -21.48 -9.70 1.64
C TYR A 304 -21.84 -8.71 0.53
N VAL A 305 -21.76 -9.10 -0.74
CA VAL A 305 -22.25 -8.29 -1.86
C VAL A 305 -23.76 -8.10 -1.73
N ASP A 306 -24.51 -9.18 -1.49
CA ASP A 306 -25.97 -9.12 -1.33
C ASP A 306 -26.36 -8.22 -0.15
N TYR A 307 -25.67 -8.34 0.98
CA TYR A 307 -25.85 -7.47 2.14
C TYR A 307 -25.60 -5.99 1.80
N ILE A 308 -24.55 -5.68 1.03
CA ILE A 308 -24.26 -4.31 0.61
C ILE A 308 -25.37 -3.79 -0.32
N GLU A 309 -25.92 -4.62 -1.19
CA GLU A 309 -27.02 -4.23 -2.06
C GLU A 309 -28.33 -4.02 -1.28
N SER A 310 -28.67 -4.93 -0.37
CA SER A 310 -29.89 -4.88 0.44
C SER A 310 -29.92 -3.68 1.39
N THR A 311 -28.75 -3.29 1.92
CA THR A 311 -28.60 -2.14 2.81
C THR A 311 -28.38 -0.81 2.09
N GLY A 312 -28.27 -0.82 0.75
CA GLY A 312 -27.97 0.38 -0.04
C GLY A 312 -26.56 0.93 0.20
N GLY A 313 -25.61 0.06 0.57
CA GLY A 313 -24.22 0.40 0.77
C GLY A 313 -23.54 0.94 -0.50
N ASN A 314 -22.45 1.70 -0.33
CA ASN A 314 -21.80 2.41 -1.42
C ASN A 314 -20.92 1.54 -2.34
N GLY A 315 -20.98 0.21 -2.21
CA GLY A 315 -20.21 -0.76 -2.99
C GLY A 315 -18.77 -0.97 -2.56
N LYS A 316 -18.26 -0.26 -1.55
CA LYS A 316 -16.86 -0.45 -1.13
C LYS A 316 -16.71 -1.67 -0.24
N LEU A 317 -15.60 -2.39 -0.38
CA LEU A 317 -15.28 -3.55 0.45
C LEU A 317 -15.38 -3.19 1.93
N ILE A 318 -14.78 -2.06 2.31
CA ILE A 318 -14.82 -1.52 3.65
C ILE A 318 -15.21 -0.03 3.57
N PRO A 319 -16.50 0.32 3.73
CA PRO A 319 -17.00 1.66 3.44
C PRO A 319 -16.61 2.70 4.50
N SER A 320 -16.39 3.94 4.08
CA SER A 320 -16.17 5.09 4.98
C SER A 320 -17.01 6.30 4.55
N PRO A 321 -17.92 6.80 5.40
CA PRO A 321 -18.70 8.00 5.09
C PRO A 321 -17.86 9.29 5.12
N GLN A 322 -16.69 9.25 5.77
CA GLN A 322 -15.79 10.39 5.90
C GLN A 322 -14.77 10.48 4.75
N SER A 323 -14.73 9.47 3.88
CA SER A 323 -13.80 9.42 2.75
C SER A 323 -14.48 9.88 1.48
N SER A 324 -13.82 10.74 0.70
CA SER A 324 -14.30 11.17 -0.62
C SER A 324 -14.44 10.02 -1.61
N SER A 325 -13.64 8.96 -1.46
CA SER A 325 -13.78 7.74 -2.28
C SER A 325 -14.89 6.80 -1.80
N GLY A 326 -15.50 7.11 -0.66
CA GLY A 326 -16.43 6.22 0.05
C GLY A 326 -15.77 5.00 0.68
N SER A 327 -14.45 4.83 0.55
CA SER A 327 -13.70 3.65 1.04
C SER A 327 -12.75 4.02 2.18
N ARG A 328 -12.52 3.11 3.12
CA ARG A 328 -11.46 3.26 4.12
C ARG A 328 -10.09 3.19 3.45
N ARG A 329 -9.17 4.05 3.91
CA ARG A 329 -7.79 4.07 3.44
C ARG A 329 -7.02 2.87 3.95
N ALA A 330 -6.02 2.44 3.21
CA ALA A 330 -5.11 1.36 3.53
C ALA A 330 -4.41 1.56 4.87
N SER A 331 -4.01 2.80 5.20
CA SER A 331 -3.43 3.13 6.51
C SER A 331 -4.42 2.83 7.64
N THR A 332 -5.69 3.21 7.49
CA THR A 332 -6.74 2.90 8.48
C THR A 332 -6.92 1.40 8.63
N LEU A 333 -6.94 0.65 7.53
CA LEU A 333 -7.09 -0.81 7.57
C LEU A 333 -5.88 -1.50 8.20
N ASN A 334 -4.66 -1.03 7.91
CA ASN A 334 -3.46 -1.54 8.58
C ASN A 334 -3.48 -1.23 10.08
N ASN A 335 -3.95 -0.05 10.50
CA ASN A 335 -4.11 0.25 11.92
C ASN A 335 -5.15 -0.67 12.59
N TRP A 336 -6.24 -1.01 11.90
CA TRP A 336 -7.22 -1.98 12.41
C TRP A 336 -6.65 -3.39 12.54
N LEU A 337 -5.84 -3.81 11.57
CA LEU A 337 -5.09 -5.06 11.65
C LEU A 337 -4.10 -5.05 12.81
N GLU A 338 -3.38 -3.94 13.01
CA GLU A 338 -2.47 -3.76 14.15
C GLU A 338 -3.20 -3.91 15.49
N GLU A 339 -4.34 -3.24 15.67
CA GLU A 339 -5.14 -3.37 16.91
C GLU A 339 -5.60 -4.81 17.13
N LEU A 340 -6.06 -5.50 16.07
CA LEU A 340 -6.41 -6.91 16.17
C LEU A 340 -5.20 -7.78 16.54
N CYS A 341 -4.04 -7.52 15.95
CA CYS A 341 -2.80 -8.25 16.25
C CYS A 341 -2.30 -7.99 17.67
N LYS A 342 -2.50 -6.77 18.23
CA LYS A 342 -2.21 -6.47 19.64
C LYS A 342 -3.01 -7.36 20.58
N ILE A 343 -4.29 -7.53 20.28
CA ILE A 343 -5.22 -8.33 21.11
C ILE A 343 -4.93 -9.82 20.96
N ALA A 344 -4.60 -10.26 19.74
CA ALA A 344 -4.26 -11.65 19.44
C ALA A 344 -2.82 -12.03 19.85
N ASP A 345 -2.03 -11.09 20.36
CA ASP A 345 -0.60 -11.23 20.68
C ASP A 345 0.24 -11.78 19.50
N ILE A 346 0.02 -11.20 18.31
CA ILE A 346 0.71 -11.59 17.08
C ILE A 346 1.74 -10.54 16.68
N ARG A 347 2.95 -11.00 16.37
CA ARG A 347 4.04 -10.23 15.76
C ARG A 347 4.72 -11.05 14.66
N LEU A 348 5.37 -10.34 13.75
CA LEU A 348 6.33 -10.89 12.81
C LEU A 348 7.68 -11.13 13.52
N ASP A 349 8.62 -11.76 12.83
CA ASP A 349 9.92 -12.15 13.39
C ASP A 349 10.78 -10.92 13.74
N ASP A 350 10.57 -9.82 13.02
CA ASP A 350 11.17 -8.50 13.29
C ASP A 350 10.47 -7.72 14.42
N GLY A 351 9.45 -8.29 15.05
CA GLY A 351 8.67 -7.67 16.12
C GLY A 351 7.62 -6.66 15.63
N SER A 352 7.49 -6.44 14.33
CA SER A 352 6.46 -5.58 13.74
C SER A 352 5.10 -6.30 13.64
N PHE A 353 4.07 -5.56 13.25
CA PHE A 353 2.72 -6.09 13.08
C PHE A 353 2.43 -6.46 11.62
N PRO A 354 1.73 -7.58 11.36
CA PRO A 354 1.26 -7.91 10.03
C PRO A 354 0.42 -6.80 9.37
N THR A 355 0.75 -6.48 8.12
CA THR A 355 0.00 -5.56 7.27
C THR A 355 -0.66 -6.30 6.11
N ILE A 356 -1.51 -5.61 5.33
CA ILE A 356 -2.09 -6.13 4.08
C ILE A 356 -1.04 -6.80 3.17
N GLN A 357 0.18 -6.26 3.13
CA GLN A 357 1.26 -6.77 2.31
C GLN A 357 1.75 -8.16 2.77
N ASN A 358 1.75 -8.43 4.08
CA ASN A 358 2.13 -9.74 4.64
C ASN A 358 1.08 -10.81 4.30
N PHE A 359 -0.21 -10.47 4.30
CA PHE A 359 -1.28 -11.36 3.81
C PHE A 359 -1.18 -11.60 2.30
N ARG A 360 -0.82 -10.58 1.52
CA ARG A 360 -0.52 -10.75 0.09
C ARG A 360 0.64 -11.73 -0.12
N GLN A 361 1.67 -11.68 0.72
CA GLN A 361 2.76 -12.66 0.63
C GLN A 361 2.28 -14.06 1.00
N PHE A 362 1.44 -14.22 2.02
CA PHE A 362 0.81 -15.50 2.34
C PHE A 362 0.06 -16.10 1.14
N TRP A 363 -0.79 -15.31 0.48
CA TRP A 363 -1.48 -15.75 -0.75
C TRP A 363 -0.50 -16.19 -1.83
N LYS A 364 0.55 -15.41 -2.10
CA LYS A 364 1.58 -15.78 -3.09
C LYS A 364 2.27 -17.09 -2.73
N THR A 365 2.57 -17.31 -1.45
CA THR A 365 3.22 -18.52 -0.98
C THR A 365 2.35 -19.74 -1.26
N LEU A 366 1.07 -19.70 -0.92
CA LEU A 366 0.14 -20.80 -1.22
C LEU A 366 -0.06 -21.00 -2.73
N TYR A 367 -0.21 -19.92 -3.50
CA TYR A 367 -0.33 -20.01 -4.95
C TYR A 367 0.92 -20.59 -5.63
N LYS A 368 2.12 -20.23 -5.14
CA LYS A 368 3.39 -20.80 -5.59
C LYS A 368 3.47 -22.31 -5.29
N ARG A 369 2.93 -22.78 -4.16
CA ARG A 369 2.84 -24.23 -3.86
C ARG A 369 1.98 -24.97 -4.88
N ALA A 370 0.80 -24.44 -5.19
CA ALA A 370 -0.07 -25.01 -6.23
C ALA A 370 0.59 -25.05 -7.61
N LEU A 371 1.31 -23.98 -7.98
CA LEU A 371 2.09 -23.95 -9.22
C LEU A 371 3.22 -24.99 -9.24
N HIS A 372 3.89 -25.20 -8.12
CA HIS A 372 4.96 -26.18 -8.01
C HIS A 372 4.43 -27.61 -8.15
N GLU A 373 3.35 -27.94 -7.43
CA GLU A 373 2.71 -29.25 -7.53
C GLU A 373 2.20 -29.54 -8.95
N ASN A 374 1.58 -28.56 -9.60
CA ASN A 374 1.16 -28.70 -10.99
C ASN A 374 2.34 -29.01 -11.94
N ARG A 375 3.48 -28.35 -11.74
CA ARG A 375 4.70 -28.63 -12.53
C ARG A 375 5.20 -30.06 -12.30
N ASP A 376 5.17 -30.53 -11.05
CA ASP A 376 5.54 -31.91 -10.72
C ASP A 376 4.60 -32.93 -11.40
N GLN A 377 3.30 -32.64 -11.45
CA GLN A 377 2.31 -33.48 -12.14
C GLN A 377 2.53 -33.50 -13.67
N ILE A 378 2.78 -32.35 -14.30
CA ILE A 378 3.09 -32.26 -15.75
C ILE A 378 4.37 -33.04 -16.07
N LYS A 379 5.40 -32.88 -15.23
CA LYS A 379 6.67 -33.59 -15.38
C LYS A 379 6.48 -35.11 -15.32
N PHE A 380 5.73 -35.60 -14.34
CA PHE A 380 5.40 -37.02 -14.20
C PHE A 380 4.71 -37.58 -15.45
N VAL A 381 3.68 -36.90 -15.97
CA VAL A 381 2.98 -37.31 -17.20
C VAL A 381 3.92 -37.32 -18.41
N SER A 382 4.83 -36.34 -18.50
CA SER A 382 5.80 -36.24 -19.59
C SER A 382 6.83 -37.37 -19.57
N GLU A 383 7.24 -37.82 -18.37
CA GLU A 383 8.13 -38.95 -18.16
C GLU A 383 7.47 -40.29 -18.55
N GLU A 384 6.22 -40.51 -18.15
CA GLU A 384 5.43 -41.70 -18.53
C GLU A 384 5.08 -41.73 -20.04
N GLY A 385 4.92 -40.55 -20.67
CA GLY A 385 4.64 -40.40 -22.10
C GLY A 385 5.82 -40.67 -23.05
N GLY A 386 7.03 -40.89 -22.51
CA GLY A 386 8.23 -41.20 -23.31
C GLY A 386 8.81 -40.01 -24.10
N THR A 387 8.39 -38.79 -23.80
CA THR A 387 8.83 -37.55 -24.45
C THR A 387 10.16 -37.07 -23.87
N LYS A 388 11.22 -37.05 -24.69
CA LYS A 388 12.61 -36.76 -24.28
C LYS A 388 12.92 -35.27 -24.00
N THR A 389 11.94 -34.37 -23.93
CA THR A 389 12.23 -32.93 -23.79
C THR A 389 11.24 -32.19 -22.89
N PRO A 390 11.40 -32.30 -21.55
CA PRO A 390 10.51 -31.69 -20.55
C PRO A 390 10.29 -30.17 -20.73
N GLY A 391 11.31 -29.42 -21.18
CA GLY A 391 11.25 -27.96 -21.26
C GLY A 391 10.50 -27.36 -22.47
N VAL A 392 10.12 -28.16 -23.47
CA VAL A 392 9.34 -27.69 -24.64
C VAL A 392 7.83 -27.77 -24.37
N ASP A 393 7.39 -28.77 -23.59
CA ASP A 393 5.99 -28.91 -23.18
C ASP A 393 5.65 -27.93 -22.05
N GLU A 394 6.56 -27.70 -21.09
CA GLU A 394 6.33 -26.81 -19.95
C GLU A 394 5.91 -25.39 -20.37
N LYS A 395 6.48 -24.85 -21.46
CA LYS A 395 6.16 -23.51 -21.98
C LYS A 395 4.81 -23.45 -22.70
N ASN A 396 4.41 -24.52 -23.39
CA ASN A 396 3.10 -24.62 -24.05
C ASN A 396 1.96 -24.92 -23.06
N TYR A 397 2.26 -25.70 -22.00
CA TYR A 397 1.28 -26.02 -20.96
C TYR A 397 1.02 -24.83 -20.02
N LEU A 398 2.02 -24.03 -19.64
CA LEU A 398 1.84 -22.88 -18.73
C LEU A 398 0.91 -21.78 -19.26
N ASP A 399 0.80 -21.63 -20.58
CA ASP A 399 -0.07 -20.65 -21.23
C ASP A 399 -1.47 -21.21 -21.59
N ASN A 400 -1.74 -22.49 -21.31
CA ASN A 400 -3.06 -23.10 -21.54
C ASN A 400 -4.06 -22.70 -20.44
N VAL A 401 -5.26 -22.28 -20.84
CA VAL A 401 -6.41 -21.99 -19.97
C VAL A 401 -6.72 -23.18 -19.05
N GLU A 402 -6.66 -24.41 -19.57
CA GLU A 402 -6.88 -25.63 -18.80
C GLU A 402 -5.85 -25.79 -17.67
N ASN A 403 -4.59 -25.47 -17.94
CA ASN A 403 -3.53 -25.55 -16.94
C ASN A 403 -3.69 -24.50 -15.84
N ARG A 404 -4.13 -23.29 -16.20
CA ARG A 404 -4.48 -22.25 -15.21
C ARG A 404 -5.65 -22.69 -14.33
N ASN A 405 -6.65 -23.37 -14.90
CA ASN A 405 -7.76 -23.93 -14.14
C ASN A 405 -7.28 -25.03 -13.19
N HIS A 406 -6.40 -25.92 -13.65
CA HIS A 406 -5.83 -26.97 -12.80
C HIS A 406 -5.02 -26.41 -11.62
N VAL A 407 -4.19 -25.38 -11.86
CA VAL A 407 -3.49 -24.66 -10.78
C VAL A 407 -4.47 -24.03 -9.80
N ARG A 408 -5.60 -23.50 -10.26
CA ARG A 408 -6.63 -22.93 -9.39
C ARG A 408 -7.32 -24.00 -8.56
N GLU A 409 -7.61 -25.17 -9.13
CA GLU A 409 -8.19 -26.30 -8.41
C GLU A 409 -7.26 -26.80 -7.30
N LEU A 410 -5.98 -27.04 -7.62
CA LEU A 410 -4.95 -27.35 -6.61
C LEU A 410 -4.83 -26.23 -5.57
N GLY A 411 -4.83 -24.97 -6.03
CA GLY A 411 -4.83 -23.80 -5.17
C GLY A 411 -5.96 -23.86 -4.15
N ARG A 412 -7.21 -24.02 -4.59
CA ARG A 412 -8.39 -24.07 -3.71
C ARG A 412 -8.27 -25.13 -2.60
N GLN A 413 -7.57 -26.24 -2.84
CA GLN A 413 -7.26 -27.21 -1.78
C GLN A 413 -6.34 -26.61 -0.71
N TYR A 414 -5.23 -25.97 -1.11
CA TYR A 414 -4.32 -25.28 -0.18
C TYR A 414 -4.98 -24.12 0.58
N PHE A 415 -5.94 -23.42 -0.03
CA PHE A 415 -6.62 -22.29 0.60
C PHE A 415 -7.85 -22.69 1.43
N GLY A 416 -8.48 -23.83 1.13
CA GLY A 416 -9.71 -24.31 1.80
C GLY A 416 -9.50 -24.65 3.28
N ASP A 417 -8.34 -25.19 3.64
CA ASP A 417 -8.04 -25.66 5.01
C ASP A 417 -7.50 -24.56 5.94
N VAL A 418 -7.38 -23.33 5.44
CA VAL A 418 -6.70 -22.23 6.12
C VAL A 418 -7.57 -21.62 7.23
N LEU A 419 -8.85 -21.40 6.95
CA LEU A 419 -9.83 -20.86 7.90
C LEU A 419 -11.12 -21.67 7.84
N ASP A 420 -11.71 -21.91 9.00
CA ASP A 420 -13.08 -22.39 9.11
C ASP A 420 -14.04 -21.22 8.85
N LEU A 421 -14.63 -21.23 7.66
CA LEU A 421 -15.56 -20.21 7.16
C LEU A 421 -17.01 -20.70 7.18
N ASP A 422 -17.29 -21.84 7.83
CA ASP A 422 -18.63 -22.42 7.88
C ASP A 422 -19.60 -21.55 8.69
N GLU A 423 -19.08 -20.81 9.67
CA GLU A 423 -19.89 -19.86 10.45
C GLU A 423 -20.06 -18.52 9.73
N ILE A 424 -21.22 -18.36 9.10
CA ILE A 424 -21.63 -17.08 8.49
C ILE A 424 -21.95 -16.04 9.57
N PRO A 425 -21.35 -14.83 9.49
CA PRO A 425 -21.64 -13.71 10.40
C PRO A 425 -23.15 -13.45 10.52
N ALA A 426 -23.61 -13.11 11.73
CA ALA A 426 -25.04 -12.96 12.01
C ALA A 426 -25.72 -11.93 11.12
N GLU A 427 -24.98 -10.88 10.76
CA GLU A 427 -25.39 -9.78 9.90
C GLU A 427 -25.71 -10.24 8.47
N LEU A 428 -25.06 -11.32 8.01
CA LEU A 428 -25.26 -11.89 6.67
C LEU A 428 -26.32 -13.01 6.64
N ARG A 429 -26.80 -13.47 7.80
CA ARG A 429 -27.77 -14.59 7.88
C ARG A 429 -29.12 -14.24 7.27
N ALA A 430 -29.52 -12.97 7.31
CA ALA A 430 -30.76 -12.52 6.69
C ALA A 430 -30.78 -12.70 5.16
N GLU A 431 -29.61 -12.69 4.51
CA GLU A 431 -29.48 -12.91 3.07
C GLU A 431 -29.51 -14.42 2.73
N LEU A 432 -28.94 -15.27 3.59
CA LEU A 432 -29.08 -16.73 3.49
C LEU A 432 -30.54 -17.19 3.53
N ASP A 433 -31.34 -16.59 4.41
CA ASP A 433 -32.76 -16.92 4.56
C ASP A 433 -33.58 -16.49 3.33
N GLN A 434 -33.19 -15.40 2.66
CA GLN A 434 -33.85 -14.91 1.44
C GLN A 434 -33.52 -15.80 0.23
N GLU A 435 -32.26 -16.19 0.03
CA GLU A 435 -31.88 -17.13 -1.02
C GLU A 435 -32.59 -18.49 -0.84
N SER A 436 -32.64 -19.01 0.39
CA SER A 436 -33.33 -20.26 0.69
C SER A 436 -34.83 -20.21 0.37
N GLN A 437 -35.45 -19.04 0.51
CA GLN A 437 -36.86 -18.82 0.14
C GLN A 437 -37.05 -18.73 -1.38
N LEU A 438 -36.12 -18.11 -2.11
CA LEU A 438 -36.13 -18.01 -3.58
C LEU A 438 -35.91 -19.37 -4.26
N ASP A 439 -34.99 -20.19 -3.74
CA ASP A 439 -34.76 -21.57 -4.18
C ASP A 439 -35.97 -22.47 -3.88
N GLY A 440 -36.62 -22.26 -2.74
CA GLY A 440 -37.85 -22.96 -2.37
C GLY A 440 -39.04 -22.61 -3.27
N GLN A 441 -39.21 -21.33 -3.64
CA GLN A 441 -40.25 -20.89 -4.56
C GLN A 441 -40.03 -21.38 -6.00
N SER A 442 -38.78 -21.39 -6.46
CA SER A 442 -38.42 -21.90 -7.79
C SER A 442 -38.73 -23.40 -7.92
N LYS A 443 -38.44 -24.20 -6.87
CA LYS A 443 -38.81 -25.63 -6.82
C LYS A 443 -40.32 -25.88 -6.75
N ILE A 444 -41.09 -24.97 -6.14
CA ILE A 444 -42.56 -25.11 -6.07
C ILE A 444 -43.21 -24.77 -7.43
N GLN A 445 -42.68 -23.78 -8.17
CA GLN A 445 -43.18 -23.45 -9.51
C GLN A 445 -42.92 -24.55 -10.56
N ASP A 446 -41.82 -25.29 -10.42
CA ASP A 446 -41.54 -26.48 -11.26
C ASP A 446 -42.48 -27.67 -10.95
N TYR A 447 -43.06 -27.73 -9.74
CA TYR A 447 -44.07 -28.75 -9.39
C TYR A 447 -45.47 -28.40 -9.90
N ASP A 448 -45.83 -27.12 -9.97
CA ASP A 448 -47.16 -26.66 -10.44
C ASP A 448 -47.30 -26.58 -11.97
N THR A 449 -46.22 -26.76 -12.73
CA THR A 449 -46.26 -26.81 -14.21
C THR A 449 -46.46 -28.22 -14.78
N HIS A 450 -46.61 -29.23 -13.93
CA HIS A 450 -46.89 -30.62 -14.30
C HIS A 450 -48.18 -31.22 -13.72
N ALA A 451 -49.12 -30.37 -13.27
CA ALA A 451 -50.46 -30.79 -12.81
C ALA A 451 -51.54 -30.66 -13.89
#